data_AF-A0A0M4E2Q4-F1
#
_entry.id   AF-A0A0M4E2Q4-F1
#
_cell.length_a   1.000
_cell.length_b   1.000
_cell.length_c   1.000
_cell.angle_alpha   90.00
_cell.angle_beta   90.00
_cell.angle_gamma   90.00
#
_symmetry.space_group_name_H-M   'P 1'
#
loop_
_entity.id
_entity.type
_entity.pdbx_description
1 polymer ?
#
loop_
_entity_poly.entity_id
_entity_poly.type
_entity_poly.pdbx_seq_one_letter_code
_entity_poly.pdbx_strand_id
1 'polypeptide(L)'
;MVLALWVGVSVIVLVLVGLFVFGLRRRLIQRSGGTFDCSLRWDVSEEPDPSGKGWVYGVARYSGDRVDWFRVFSYAPRPRRGLERSAIEVIARRLPEGEEELALLSDSVVLGCLHRGTRLELAMSEDALTGFLAWLEAAPPGQRVNVA
;
A
#
# COMPACT_ATOMS: atom_id res chain seq x y z
N MET A 1 38.10 -10.34 -26.96
CA MET A 1 36.89 -10.03 -27.75
C MET A 1 35.71 -10.93 -27.40
N VAL A 2 35.84 -12.25 -27.49
CA VAL A 2 34.74 -13.21 -27.19
C VAL A 2 34.23 -13.09 -25.75
N LEU A 3 35.12 -12.98 -24.76
CA LEU A 3 34.75 -12.88 -23.34
C LEU A 3 33.97 -11.59 -23.02
N ALA A 4 34.31 -10.47 -23.66
CA ALA A 4 33.59 -9.20 -23.52
C ALA A 4 32.17 -9.26 -24.13
N LEU A 5 31.99 -9.99 -25.24
CA LEU A 5 30.67 -10.22 -25.84
C LEU A 5 29.78 -11.06 -24.90
N TRP A 6 30.32 -12.12 -24.28
CA TRP A 6 29.57 -12.93 -23.31
C TRP A 6 29.17 -12.18 -22.05
N VAL A 7 30.04 -11.29 -21.56
CA VAL A 7 29.71 -10.41 -20.42
C VAL A 7 28.61 -9.43 -20.82
N GLY A 8 28.70 -8.80 -21.99
CA GLY A 8 27.67 -7.88 -22.49
C GLY A 8 26.31 -8.56 -22.65
N VAL A 9 26.28 -9.75 -23.26
CA VAL A 9 25.06 -10.55 -23.41
C VAL A 9 24.49 -10.95 -22.05
N SER A 10 25.33 -11.36 -21.10
CA SER A 10 24.86 -11.73 -19.76
C SER A 10 24.22 -10.54 -19.04
N VAL A 11 24.80 -9.35 -19.13
CA VAL A 11 24.22 -8.13 -18.54
C VAL A 11 22.87 -7.81 -19.18
N ILE A 12 22.77 -7.87 -20.51
CA ILE A 12 21.51 -7.62 -21.23
C ILE A 12 20.44 -8.62 -20.82
N VAL A 13 20.77 -9.92 -20.77
CA VAL A 13 19.85 -10.96 -20.33
C VAL A 13 19.38 -10.72 -18.89
N LEU A 14 20.29 -10.34 -18.00
CA LEU A 14 19.96 -10.07 -16.59
C LEU A 14 19.02 -8.86 -16.45
N VAL A 15 19.24 -7.80 -17.23
CA VAL A 15 18.35 -6.63 -17.30
C VAL A 15 16.98 -7.03 -17.86
N LEU A 16 16.93 -7.80 -18.96
CA LEU A 16 15.67 -8.25 -19.56
C LEU A 16 14.86 -9.15 -18.62
N VAL A 17 15.52 -10.08 -17.93
CA VAL A 17 14.88 -10.93 -16.91
C VAL A 17 14.37 -10.07 -15.75
N GLY A 18 15.16 -9.10 -15.29
CA GLY A 18 14.72 -8.16 -14.24
C GLY A 18 13.48 -7.38 -14.64
N LEU A 19 13.44 -6.83 -15.86
CA LEU A 19 12.29 -6.12 -16.41
C LEU A 19 11.07 -7.03 -16.58
N PHE A 20 11.28 -8.27 -17.05
CA PHE A 20 10.21 -9.24 -17.21
C PHE A 20 9.57 -9.62 -15.87
N VAL A 21 10.39 -9.92 -14.85
CA VAL A 21 9.93 -10.22 -13.49
C VAL A 21 9.21 -9.02 -12.88
N PHE A 22 9.72 -7.80 -13.08
CA PHE A 22 9.08 -6.58 -12.62
C PHE A 22 7.71 -6.35 -13.30
N GLY A 23 7.62 -6.57 -14.61
CA GLY A 23 6.38 -6.50 -15.36
C GLY A 23 5.37 -7.54 -14.90
N LEU A 24 5.81 -8.80 -14.69
CA LEU A 24 4.96 -9.88 -14.21
C LEU A 24 4.44 -9.59 -12.78
N ARG A 25 5.30 -9.05 -11.90
CA ARG A 25 4.90 -8.57 -10.57
C ARG A 25 3.82 -7.52 -10.67
N ARG A 26 4.04 -6.46 -11.46
CA ARG A 26 3.07 -5.37 -11.66
C ARG A 26 1.76 -5.92 -12.19
N ARG A 27 1.80 -6.87 -13.13
CA ARG A 27 0.62 -7.49 -13.72
C ARG A 27 -0.13 -8.40 -12.73
N LEU A 28 0.57 -9.13 -11.88
CA LEU A 28 -0.04 -9.97 -10.82
C LEU A 28 -0.70 -9.13 -9.72
N ILE A 29 -0.08 -8.00 -9.35
CA ILE A 29 -0.66 -7.02 -8.43
C ILE A 29 -1.93 -6.41 -9.05
N GLN A 30 -1.85 -5.91 -10.29
CA GLN A 30 -2.98 -5.28 -10.99
C GLN A 30 -4.12 -6.25 -11.35
N ARG A 31 -3.83 -7.53 -11.61
CA ARG A 31 -4.86 -8.53 -11.97
C ARG A 31 -5.87 -8.80 -10.86
N SER A 32 -5.61 -8.37 -9.63
CA SER A 32 -6.44 -8.72 -8.48
C SER A 32 -7.61 -7.75 -8.23
N GLY A 33 -7.83 -6.76 -9.10
CA GLY A 33 -9.09 -6.00 -9.18
C GLY A 33 -9.43 -5.09 -7.99
N GLY A 34 -8.50 -4.90 -7.05
CA GLY A 34 -8.75 -4.14 -5.82
C GLY A 34 -7.46 -3.61 -5.21
N THR A 35 -6.58 -3.06 -6.04
CA THR A 35 -5.34 -2.44 -5.58
C THR A 35 -5.45 -0.92 -5.67
N PHE A 36 -4.97 -0.23 -4.65
CA PHE A 36 -4.89 1.23 -4.62
C PHE A 36 -3.53 1.67 -4.14
N ASP A 37 -3.03 2.78 -4.68
CA ASP A 37 -1.79 3.38 -4.21
C ASP A 37 -2.00 3.98 -2.83
N CYS A 38 -1.13 3.61 -1.89
CA CYS A 38 -1.24 4.03 -0.51
C CYS A 38 0.14 4.13 0.14
N SER A 39 0.49 5.33 0.60
CA SER A 39 1.67 5.55 1.43
C SER A 39 1.32 5.28 2.89
N LEU A 40 2.22 4.59 3.59
CA LEU A 40 2.04 4.20 4.99
C LEU A 40 3.11 4.88 5.86
N ARG A 41 2.68 5.50 6.95
CA ARG A 41 3.53 5.93 8.07
C ARG A 41 3.15 5.11 9.30
N TRP A 42 4.10 4.40 9.89
CA TRP A 42 3.86 3.47 11.00
C TRP A 42 4.46 4.03 12.29
N ASP A 43 3.81 3.76 13.43
CA ASP A 43 4.25 4.17 14.77
C ASP A 43 4.35 5.69 14.90
N VAL A 44 3.25 6.36 14.56
CA VAL A 44 3.15 7.82 14.64
C VAL A 44 2.78 8.22 16.07
N SER A 45 3.54 9.14 16.65
CA SER A 45 3.25 9.78 17.94
C SER A 45 1.92 10.54 17.90
N GLU A 46 1.33 10.84 19.07
CA GLU A 46 0.07 11.59 19.17
C GLU A 46 0.14 12.99 18.55
N GLU A 47 1.33 13.59 18.53
CA GLU A 47 1.56 14.89 17.92
C GLU A 47 1.81 14.76 16.41
N PRO A 48 1.08 15.52 15.58
CA PRO A 48 1.31 15.53 14.14
C PRO A 48 2.69 16.14 13.85
N ASP A 49 3.64 15.29 13.44
CA ASP A 49 4.94 15.74 12.93
C ASP A 49 4.81 16.04 11.41
N PRO A 50 4.89 17.32 10.99
CA PRO A 50 4.82 17.72 9.58
C PRO A 50 6.15 17.47 8.84
N SER A 51 7.18 16.90 9.48
CA SER A 51 8.49 16.69 8.87
C SER A 51 8.51 15.70 7.69
N GLY A 52 7.38 15.04 7.35
CA GLY A 52 7.30 14.07 6.26
C GLY A 52 8.21 12.84 6.39
N LYS A 53 8.93 12.70 7.51
CA LYS A 53 9.81 11.57 7.79
C LYS A 53 8.99 10.33 8.12
N GLY A 54 9.36 9.20 7.52
CA GLY A 54 8.75 7.90 7.80
C GLY A 54 7.66 7.46 6.83
N TRP A 55 7.25 8.31 5.88
CA TRP A 55 6.36 7.89 4.80
C TRP A 55 7.03 6.88 3.89
N VAL A 56 6.33 5.77 3.66
CA VAL A 56 6.77 4.77 2.70
C VAL A 56 5.70 4.59 1.63
N TYR A 57 6.08 4.84 0.39
CA TYR A 57 5.20 4.64 -0.76
C TYR A 57 4.93 3.15 -1.01
N GLY A 58 3.65 2.81 -1.12
CA GLY A 58 3.19 1.44 -1.27
C GLY A 58 1.93 1.31 -2.10
N VAL A 59 1.52 0.07 -2.32
CA VAL A 59 0.25 -0.31 -2.92
C VAL A 59 -0.45 -1.21 -1.92
N ALA A 60 -1.68 -0.85 -1.57
CA ALA A 60 -2.58 -1.66 -0.78
C ALA A 60 -3.44 -2.54 -1.69
N ARG A 61 -3.78 -3.74 -1.23
CA ARG A 61 -4.63 -4.70 -1.94
C ARG A 61 -5.72 -5.21 -1.01
N TYR A 62 -6.97 -5.17 -1.45
CA TYR A 62 -8.06 -5.84 -0.76
C TYR A 62 -7.93 -7.37 -0.85
N SER A 63 -8.05 -8.04 0.30
CA SER A 63 -7.89 -9.48 0.48
C SER A 63 -9.01 -10.00 1.40
N GLY A 64 -10.25 -9.88 0.93
CA GLY A 64 -11.45 -10.23 1.72
C GLY A 64 -11.61 -9.30 2.92
N ASP A 65 -11.25 -9.79 4.11
CA ASP A 65 -11.41 -9.10 5.40
C ASP A 65 -10.11 -8.43 5.90
N ARG A 66 -9.08 -8.37 5.06
CA ARG A 66 -7.87 -7.58 5.33
C ARG A 66 -7.38 -6.82 4.09
N VAL A 67 -6.64 -5.75 4.34
CA VAL A 67 -5.89 -5.01 3.32
C VAL A 67 -4.41 -5.35 3.45
N ASP A 68 -3.85 -5.95 2.42
CA ASP A 68 -2.44 -6.31 2.34
C ASP A 68 -1.66 -5.13 1.73
N TRP A 69 -0.70 -4.56 2.47
CA TRP A 69 0.11 -3.43 2.04
C TRP A 69 1.50 -3.87 1.57
N PHE A 70 1.88 -3.43 0.36
CA PHE A 70 3.10 -3.78 -0.34
C PHE A 70 3.94 -2.53 -0.61
N ARG A 71 5.26 -2.61 -0.42
CA ARG A 71 6.16 -1.54 -0.87
C ARG A 71 6.31 -1.57 -2.39
N VAL A 72 6.17 -0.43 -3.05
CA VAL A 72 6.34 -0.34 -4.51
C VAL A 72 7.80 -0.55 -4.89
N PHE A 73 8.71 0.14 -4.21
CA PHE A 73 10.16 0.08 -4.46
C PHE A 73 10.89 -1.09 -3.77
N SER A 74 10.19 -2.18 -3.45
CA SER A 74 10.82 -3.38 -2.85
C SER A 74 10.75 -4.59 -3.78
N TYR A 75 11.87 -5.32 -3.88
CA TYR A 75 11.97 -6.61 -4.58
C TYR A 75 11.25 -7.76 -3.87
N ALA A 76 10.72 -7.54 -2.66
CA ALA A 76 9.97 -8.55 -1.92
C ALA A 76 8.54 -8.70 -2.51
N PRO A 77 8.11 -9.92 -2.91
CA PRO A 77 6.75 -10.19 -3.37
C PRO A 77 5.75 -10.36 -2.22
N ARG A 78 6.21 -10.30 -0.96
CA ARG A 78 5.35 -10.49 0.22
C ARG A 78 4.79 -9.14 0.72
N PRO A 79 3.54 -9.12 1.21
CA PRO A 79 3.02 -7.95 1.90
C PRO A 79 3.88 -7.69 3.12
N ARG A 80 4.26 -6.43 3.33
CA ARG A 80 5.06 -6.07 4.52
C ARG A 80 4.18 -5.92 5.74
N ARG A 81 2.90 -5.56 5.54
CA ARG A 81 1.90 -5.37 6.57
C ARG A 81 0.55 -5.85 6.04
N GLY A 82 -0.26 -6.46 6.90
CA GLY A 82 -1.67 -6.74 6.64
C GLY A 82 -2.49 -5.98 7.68
N LEU A 83 -3.47 -5.20 7.22
CA LEU A 83 -4.39 -4.44 8.04
C LEU A 83 -5.71 -5.19 8.07
N GLU A 84 -5.97 -5.89 9.16
CA GLU A 84 -7.28 -6.53 9.38
C GLU A 84 -8.36 -5.48 9.60
N ARG A 85 -9.51 -5.70 8.96
CA ARG A 85 -10.65 -4.79 9.04
C ARG A 85 -11.19 -4.61 10.45
N SER A 86 -11.31 -5.71 11.19
CA SER A 86 -11.82 -5.74 12.56
C SER A 86 -10.88 -5.09 13.57
N ALA A 87 -9.61 -4.89 13.20
CA ALA A 87 -8.58 -4.38 14.08
C ALA A 87 -8.07 -3.00 13.66
N ILE A 88 -8.62 -2.41 12.60
CA ILE A 88 -8.29 -1.05 12.15
C ILE A 88 -9.47 -0.10 12.41
N GLU A 89 -9.19 0.99 13.09
CA GLU A 89 -10.16 2.04 13.41
C GLU A 89 -9.66 3.37 12.84
N VAL A 90 -10.54 4.12 12.19
CA VAL A 90 -10.22 5.45 11.66
C VAL A 90 -10.45 6.47 12.77
N ILE A 91 -9.38 7.15 13.19
CA ILE A 91 -9.43 8.14 14.28
C ILE A 91 -9.53 9.55 13.71
N ALA A 92 -8.85 9.83 12.60
CA ALA A 92 -8.76 11.16 12.02
C ALA A 92 -8.62 11.13 10.50
N ARG A 93 -9.11 12.18 9.84
CA ARG A 93 -8.86 12.49 8.42
C ARG A 93 -8.25 13.87 8.35
N ARG A 94 -7.09 14.00 7.70
CA ARG A 94 -6.40 15.28 7.46
C ARG A 94 -5.95 15.38 6.00
N LEU A 95 -5.78 16.60 5.50
CA LEU A 95 -5.06 16.83 4.26
C LEU A 95 -3.55 16.85 4.55
N PRO A 96 -2.70 16.42 3.59
CA PRO A 96 -1.26 16.58 3.71
C PRO A 96 -0.90 18.07 3.74
N GLU A 97 0.03 18.45 4.61
CA GLU A 97 0.47 19.84 4.76
C GLU A 97 1.99 19.94 4.55
N GLY A 98 2.44 20.95 3.81
CA GLY A 98 3.87 21.30 3.70
C GLY A 98 4.73 20.26 2.96
N GLU A 99 5.82 19.83 3.58
CA GLU A 99 6.78 18.88 2.97
C GLU A 99 6.20 17.47 2.76
N GLU A 100 5.09 17.14 3.42
CA GLU A 100 4.38 15.87 3.20
C GLU A 100 3.76 15.79 1.80
N GLU A 101 3.39 16.92 1.20
CA GLU A 101 2.81 16.99 -0.14
C GLU A 101 3.83 16.58 -1.23
N LEU A 102 5.12 16.83 -1.01
CA LEU A 102 6.19 16.36 -1.91
C LEU A 102 6.48 14.86 -1.77
N ALA A 103 6.23 14.28 -0.59
CA ALA A 103 6.50 12.88 -0.31
C ALA A 103 5.32 11.96 -0.71
N LEU A 104 4.13 12.53 -0.85
CA LEU A 104 2.89 11.82 -1.12
C LEU A 104 2.42 12.00 -2.57
N LEU A 105 1.43 11.21 -2.98
CA LEU A 105 0.77 11.44 -4.27
C LEU A 105 0.06 12.79 -4.23
N SER A 106 0.09 13.52 -5.34
CA SER A 106 -0.74 14.71 -5.53
C SER A 106 -2.21 14.36 -5.26
N ASP A 107 -2.91 15.22 -4.51
CA ASP A 107 -4.31 15.00 -4.11
C ASP A 107 -4.54 13.77 -3.20
N SER A 108 -3.53 13.42 -2.40
CA SER A 108 -3.70 12.39 -1.38
C SER A 108 -4.34 12.96 -0.11
N VAL A 109 -5.14 12.14 0.55
CA VAL A 109 -5.73 12.40 1.87
C VAL A 109 -5.03 11.50 2.88
N VAL A 110 -4.66 12.06 4.02
CA VAL A 110 -4.04 11.33 5.13
C VAL A 110 -5.11 10.86 6.12
N LEU A 111 -5.21 9.56 6.31
CA LEU A 111 -6.04 8.92 7.33
C LEU A 111 -5.18 8.50 8.52
N GLY A 112 -5.51 9.02 9.71
CA GLY A 112 -5.00 8.51 10.97
C GLY A 112 -5.83 7.32 11.41
N CYS A 113 -5.20 6.17 11.56
CA CYS A 113 -5.84 4.92 11.98
C CYS A 113 -5.15 4.32 13.22
N LEU A 114 -5.91 3.60 14.02
CA LEU A 114 -5.40 2.72 15.07
C LEU A 114 -5.47 1.29 14.57
N HIS A 115 -4.35 0.57 14.57
CA HIS A 115 -4.33 -0.86 14.27
C HIS A 115 -3.76 -1.66 15.45
N ARG A 116 -4.60 -2.48 16.09
CA ARG A 116 -4.21 -3.27 17.28
C ARG A 116 -3.49 -2.43 18.35
N GLY A 117 -3.98 -1.22 18.60
CA GLY A 117 -3.38 -0.27 19.56
C GLY A 117 -2.15 0.48 19.04
N THR A 118 -1.67 0.21 17.83
CA THR A 118 -0.60 0.98 17.19
C THR A 118 -1.19 2.05 16.28
N ARG A 119 -0.78 3.30 16.45
CA ARG A 119 -1.20 4.37 15.54
C ARG A 119 -0.40 4.31 14.24
N LEU A 120 -1.10 4.47 13.14
CA LEU A 120 -0.55 4.52 11.80
C LEU A 120 -1.29 5.58 10.99
N GLU A 121 -0.63 6.07 9.96
CA GLU A 121 -1.26 6.93 8.97
C GLU A 121 -1.18 6.32 7.59
N LEU A 122 -2.27 6.47 6.83
CA LEU A 122 -2.42 6.00 5.47
C LEU A 122 -2.73 7.21 4.59
N ALA A 123 -1.83 7.52 3.67
CA ALA A 123 -2.09 8.51 2.65
C ALA A 123 -2.51 7.81 1.35
N MET A 124 -3.67 8.17 0.82
CA MET A 124 -4.24 7.58 -0.40
C MET A 124 -5.03 8.62 -1.18
N SER A 125 -5.29 8.42 -2.47
CA SER A 125 -6.14 9.34 -3.24
C SER A 125 -7.59 9.35 -2.73
N GLU A 126 -8.36 10.39 -3.05
CA GLU A 126 -9.76 10.49 -2.63
C GLU A 126 -10.65 9.34 -3.17
N ASP A 127 -10.38 8.88 -4.40
CA ASP A 127 -11.04 7.68 -4.96
C ASP A 127 -10.74 6.43 -4.14
N ALA A 128 -9.48 6.24 -3.75
CA ALA A 128 -9.04 5.11 -2.96
C ALA A 128 -9.61 5.16 -1.54
N LEU A 129 -9.70 6.36 -0.96
CA LEU A 129 -10.32 6.60 0.34
C LEU A 129 -11.77 6.17 0.36
N THR A 130 -12.54 6.58 -0.65
CA THR A 130 -13.96 6.22 -0.76
C THR A 130 -14.11 4.70 -0.81
N GLY A 131 -13.28 4.01 -1.59
CA GLY A 131 -13.25 2.55 -1.63
C GLY A 131 -12.84 1.90 -0.30
N PHE A 132 -11.89 2.50 0.42
CA PHE A 132 -11.39 1.97 1.69
C PHE A 132 -12.42 2.09 2.81
N LEU A 133 -13.10 3.24 2.90
CA LEU A 133 -14.20 3.45 3.84
C LEU A 133 -15.39 2.53 3.51
N ALA A 134 -15.76 2.41 2.25
CA ALA A 134 -16.80 1.48 1.82
C ALA A 134 -16.46 0.02 2.20
N TRP A 135 -15.19 -0.38 2.06
CA TRP A 135 -14.72 -1.70 2.51
C TRP A 135 -14.77 -1.86 4.04
N LEU A 136 -14.43 -0.81 4.80
CA LEU A 136 -14.55 -0.81 6.26
C LEU A 136 -16.00 -0.93 6.72
N GLU A 137 -16.95 -0.36 5.99
CA GLU A 137 -18.38 -0.38 6.30
C GLU A 137 -19.11 -1.63 5.79
N ALA A 138 -18.68 -2.23 4.67
CA ALA A 138 -19.38 -3.33 4.01
C ALA A 138 -19.42 -4.61 4.85
N ALA A 139 -20.56 -5.06 5.40
CA ALA A 139 -20.65 -6.22 6.31
C ALA A 139 -19.77 -7.45 5.92
N PRO A 140 -19.10 -8.13 6.88
CA PRO A 140 -18.20 -9.24 6.57
C PRO A 140 -18.92 -10.36 5.80
N PRO A 141 -18.31 -10.91 4.73
CA PRO A 141 -18.94 -11.95 3.93
C PRO A 141 -19.01 -13.25 4.75
N GLY A 142 -20.12 -13.48 5.42
CA GLY A 142 -20.29 -14.63 6.32
C GLY A 142 -21.39 -14.50 7.36
N GLN A 143 -21.96 -13.30 7.59
CA GLN A 143 -23.12 -13.14 8.48
C GLN A 143 -24.38 -13.72 7.81
N ARG A 144 -24.47 -15.05 7.73
CA ARG A 144 -25.75 -15.74 7.54
C ARG A 144 -26.58 -15.45 8.77
N VAL A 145 -27.39 -14.40 8.69
CA VAL A 145 -28.53 -14.21 9.58
C VAL A 145 -29.43 -15.43 9.41
N ASN A 146 -29.26 -16.41 10.29
CA ASN A 146 -30.18 -17.53 10.40
C ASN A 146 -31.46 -16.96 11.01
N VAL A 147 -32.40 -16.57 10.16
CA VAL A 147 -33.77 -16.24 10.58
C VAL A 147 -34.48 -17.58 10.72
N ALA A 148 -34.62 -18.03 11.96
CA ALA A 148 -35.47 -19.14 12.37
C ALA A 148 -36.35 -18.68 13.52
#